data_AF-A0A9P8FGW2-F1
#
_entry.id   AF-A0A9P8FGW2-F1
#
_cell.length_a   1.000
_cell.length_b   1.000
_cell.length_c   1.000
_cell.angle_alpha   90.00
_cell.angle_beta   90.00
_cell.angle_gamma   90.00
#
_symmetry.space_group_name_H-M   'P 1'
#
loop_
_entity.id
_entity.type
_entity.pdbx_description
1 polymer ?
#
loop_
_entity_poly.entity_id
_entity_poly.type
_entity_poly.pdbx_seq_one_letter_code
_entity_poly.pdbx_strand_id
1 'polypeptide(L)'
;MVFFVTLAYIAISIDASGLIRFLAFKVLQKGGKVGHLLFFYLYAFFFSLGAFVGNDPIILSGTAFLAYMTRVSSNIDHPRAWMYSQFSIANIASAILVSSNPTNLVLAGAFQIKFIVYTANMIVPVVVTAIVLFPFLLYVVFASPQLIPLSIEMETLSDEAKSKKPVNPNIPQAKGKEPEDDEEESPENKELALAEIMNPFLDKGGATFGSVVMAVALITLLGINAASSAIGEHPVFWITLPAATIMFCWDVAYGWRHRKETREIAKRRQAEFSQAQEERANSERQTGGMFQTPGASSSFVHVVPPTPEVAGSEKSIRSAADMSPNAGSAISPAERDSTNDGSRNKEASRFESHETDYSHTEKLDSALDKAIDEEKTRSCKYDTYNQPTSLVSFIAAKYRWLQETFPTVMAVLGHLPLKLVPFALSMFVLIQGLVTKGWVPVFAYGWDHWVSKTGTIGAIGGMGFLGVILCNFAGTNIGTTILLSRVIQAWQQIHINNGIPITDRTFWATVYAMALGVNYGAFSIAFSASLAGLLWRDILSRKHIHVRRLDFARENIPIIAVAMVVGCAVLVGEIYIIRDNSPYKMG
;
A
#
# COMPACT_ATOMS: atom_id res chain seq x y z
N MET A 1 15.59 12.67 -11.01
CA MET A 1 14.31 11.94 -11.20
C MET A 1 14.47 10.71 -12.09
N VAL A 2 15.03 10.81 -13.30
CA VAL A 2 15.23 9.65 -14.20
C VAL A 2 15.98 8.49 -13.52
N PHE A 3 17.10 8.77 -12.86
CA PHE A 3 17.86 7.78 -12.09
C PHE A 3 16.98 7.01 -11.09
N PHE A 4 16.18 7.74 -10.31
CA PHE A 4 15.33 7.14 -9.28
C PHE A 4 14.21 6.28 -9.88
N VAL A 5 13.52 6.77 -10.92
CA VAL A 5 12.44 6.01 -11.59
C VAL A 5 12.98 4.73 -12.25
N THR A 6 14.15 4.82 -12.87
CA THR A 6 14.77 3.67 -13.56
C THR A 6 15.28 2.62 -12.58
N LEU A 7 15.90 3.03 -11.46
CA LEU A 7 16.29 2.10 -10.41
C LEU A 7 15.08 1.47 -9.70
N ALA A 8 14.04 2.27 -9.42
CA ALA A 8 12.79 1.79 -8.85
C ALA A 8 12.11 0.78 -9.78
N TYR A 9 12.15 0.98 -11.11
CA TYR A 9 11.66 0.00 -12.07
C TYR A 9 12.35 -1.36 -11.92
N ILE A 10 13.69 -1.37 -11.88
CA ILE A 10 14.46 -2.62 -11.74
C ILE A 10 14.11 -3.29 -10.40
N ALA A 11 14.08 -2.51 -9.31
CA ALA A 11 13.81 -3.02 -7.97
C ALA A 11 12.40 -3.61 -7.82
N ILE A 12 11.37 -2.91 -8.32
CA ILE A 12 9.99 -3.38 -8.30
C ILE A 12 9.79 -4.54 -9.28
N SER A 13 10.52 -4.61 -10.39
CA SER A 13 10.45 -5.76 -11.30
C SER A 13 11.02 -7.04 -10.67
N ILE A 14 12.14 -6.92 -9.94
CA ILE A 14 12.65 -8.01 -9.09
C ILE A 14 11.59 -8.44 -8.07
N ASP A 15 10.91 -7.48 -7.44
CA ASP A 15 9.85 -7.79 -6.49
C ASP A 15 8.64 -8.49 -7.15
N ALA A 16 8.21 -8.01 -8.32
CA ALA A 16 7.13 -8.58 -9.11
C ALA A 16 7.44 -10.01 -9.57
N SER A 17 8.72 -10.36 -9.77
CA SER A 17 9.12 -11.76 -10.04
C SER A 17 8.84 -12.72 -8.86
N GLY A 18 8.56 -12.18 -7.67
CA GLY A 18 8.30 -12.93 -6.45
C GLY A 18 9.56 -13.29 -5.65
N LEU A 19 10.74 -12.81 -6.07
CA LEU A 19 12.02 -13.13 -5.41
C LEU A 19 12.03 -12.74 -3.93
N ILE A 20 11.57 -11.54 -3.58
CA ILE A 20 11.59 -11.06 -2.19
C ILE A 20 10.70 -11.95 -1.31
N ARG A 21 9.50 -12.30 -1.78
CA ARG A 21 8.57 -13.20 -1.08
C ARG A 21 9.14 -14.60 -0.91
N PHE A 22 9.74 -15.14 -1.96
CA PHE A 22 10.42 -16.45 -1.91
C PHE A 22 11.57 -16.46 -0.90
N LEU A 23 12.41 -15.41 -0.89
CA LEU A 23 13.52 -15.29 0.06
C LEU A 23 13.03 -15.12 1.50
N ALA A 24 12.00 -14.29 1.72
CA ALA A 24 11.39 -14.13 3.04
C ALA A 24 10.81 -15.46 3.56
N PHE A 25 10.17 -16.24 2.68
CA PHE A 25 9.72 -17.59 3.00
C PHE A 25 10.88 -18.55 3.33
N LYS A 26 12.00 -18.46 2.60
CA LYS A 26 13.21 -19.25 2.93
C LYS A 26 13.79 -18.87 4.28
N VAL A 27 13.75 -17.59 4.64
CA VAL A 27 14.14 -17.10 5.97
C VAL A 27 13.20 -17.66 7.04
N LEU A 28 11.89 -17.68 6.78
CA LEU A 28 10.89 -18.30 7.65
C LEU A 28 11.16 -19.79 7.89
N GLN A 29 11.41 -20.56 6.83
CA GLN A 29 11.78 -21.98 6.93
C GLN A 29 13.04 -22.22 7.78
N LYS A 30 14.00 -21.28 7.73
CA LYS A 30 15.26 -21.37 8.48
C LYS A 30 15.15 -20.90 9.93
N GLY A 31 14.34 -19.88 10.21
CA GLY A 31 14.05 -19.39 11.57
C GLY A 31 13.27 -20.41 12.40
N GLY A 32 12.57 -21.33 11.73
CA GLY A 32 12.03 -22.53 12.33
C GLY A 32 10.94 -22.24 13.35
N LYS A 33 10.93 -23.01 14.44
CA LYS A 33 9.97 -22.88 15.54
C LYS A 33 10.35 -21.80 16.55
N VAL A 34 11.54 -21.20 16.52
CA VAL A 34 12.00 -20.28 17.57
C VAL A 34 11.69 -18.83 17.20
N GLY A 35 10.73 -18.20 17.88
CA GLY A 35 10.20 -16.91 17.43
C GLY A 35 11.18 -15.74 17.56
N HIS A 36 11.98 -15.65 18.64
CA HIS A 36 13.03 -14.63 18.76
C HIS A 36 14.10 -14.76 17.66
N LEU A 37 14.47 -15.99 17.29
CA LEU A 37 15.44 -16.24 16.23
C LEU A 37 14.87 -15.89 14.86
N LEU A 38 13.59 -16.22 14.62
CA LEU A 38 12.90 -15.80 13.41
C LEU A 38 12.82 -14.27 13.31
N PHE A 39 12.47 -13.59 14.41
CA PHE A 39 12.43 -12.14 14.48
C PHE A 39 13.78 -11.53 14.12
N PHE A 40 14.88 -12.07 14.66
CA PHE A 40 16.24 -11.69 14.28
C PHE A 40 16.53 -11.91 12.79
N TYR A 41 16.21 -13.09 12.24
CA TYR A 41 16.51 -13.38 10.84
C TYR A 41 15.72 -12.50 9.87
N LEU A 42 14.45 -12.24 10.15
CA LEU A 42 13.64 -11.32 9.33
C LEU A 42 14.14 -9.88 9.46
N TYR A 43 14.50 -9.43 10.67
CA TYR A 43 15.11 -8.12 10.90
C TYR A 43 16.40 -7.94 10.09
N ALA A 44 17.33 -8.91 10.19
CA ALA A 44 18.59 -8.90 9.47
C ALA A 44 18.39 -9.02 7.94
N PHE A 45 17.41 -9.80 7.49
CA PHE A 45 17.03 -9.92 6.10
C PHE A 45 16.54 -8.59 5.52
N PHE A 46 15.60 -7.92 6.20
CA PHE A 46 15.09 -6.63 5.76
C PHE A 46 16.13 -5.52 5.82
N PHE A 47 17.03 -5.53 6.83
CA PHE A 47 18.16 -4.62 6.87
C PHE A 47 19.08 -4.80 5.66
N SER A 48 19.47 -6.04 5.37
CA SER A 48 20.37 -6.35 4.25
C SER A 48 19.75 -5.95 2.92
N LEU A 49 18.48 -6.32 2.70
CA LEU A 49 17.78 -5.98 1.47
C LEU A 49 17.60 -4.45 1.33
N GLY A 50 17.33 -3.75 2.44
CA GLY A 50 17.05 -2.30 2.44
C GLY A 50 18.28 -1.47 2.13
N ALA A 51 19.45 -1.96 2.54
CA ALA A 51 20.73 -1.34 2.23
C ALA A 51 21.01 -1.31 0.72
N PHE A 52 20.71 -2.38 -0.02
CA PHE A 52 21.07 -2.52 -1.43
C PHE A 52 19.95 -2.17 -2.42
N VAL A 53 18.72 -2.61 -2.11
CA VAL A 53 17.58 -2.52 -3.04
C VAL A 53 16.73 -1.28 -2.77
N GLY A 54 16.82 -0.72 -1.56
CA GLY A 54 16.00 0.39 -1.09
C GLY A 54 14.80 -0.05 -0.26
N ASN A 55 14.12 0.92 0.33
CA ASN A 55 13.01 0.68 1.25
C ASN A 55 11.71 0.29 0.53
N ASP A 56 11.41 0.88 -0.63
CA ASP A 56 10.10 0.72 -1.30
C ASP A 56 9.73 -0.75 -1.61
N PRO A 57 10.58 -1.59 -2.23
CA PRO A 57 10.23 -3.00 -2.52
C PRO A 57 10.02 -3.83 -1.26
N ILE A 58 10.69 -3.45 -0.16
CA ILE A 58 10.55 -4.12 1.14
C ILE A 58 9.23 -3.75 1.78
N ILE A 59 8.82 -2.47 1.70
CA ILE A 59 7.49 -2.08 2.16
C ILE A 59 6.41 -2.77 1.33
N LEU A 60 6.56 -2.87 0.00
CA LEU A 60 5.59 -3.52 -0.88
C LEU A 60 5.39 -5.01 -0.53
N SER A 61 6.45 -5.81 -0.61
CA SER A 61 6.34 -7.26 -0.43
C SER A 61 6.52 -7.73 1.01
N GLY A 62 7.41 -7.08 1.77
CA GLY A 62 7.68 -7.44 3.17
C GLY A 62 6.47 -7.22 4.06
N THR A 63 5.78 -6.08 3.95
CA THR A 63 4.56 -5.80 4.73
C THR A 63 3.47 -6.82 4.44
N ALA A 64 3.21 -7.12 3.15
CA ALA A 64 2.20 -8.10 2.77
C ALA A 64 2.54 -9.51 3.27
N PHE A 65 3.80 -9.92 3.15
CA PHE A 65 4.30 -11.20 3.66
C PHE A 65 4.14 -11.31 5.18
N LEU A 66 4.54 -10.30 5.94
CA LEU A 66 4.45 -10.32 7.39
C LEU A 66 2.99 -10.27 7.86
N ALA A 67 2.15 -9.43 7.24
CA ALA A 67 0.74 -9.30 7.59
C ALA A 67 0.04 -10.65 7.49
N TYR A 68 0.43 -11.41 6.48
CA TYR A 68 -0.03 -12.78 6.35
C TYR A 68 0.56 -13.72 7.40
N MET A 69 1.88 -13.79 7.52
CA MET A 69 2.59 -14.69 8.45
C MET A 69 2.04 -14.57 9.89
N THR A 70 1.77 -13.34 10.31
CA THR A 70 1.20 -13.04 11.63
C THR A 70 -0.27 -13.46 11.75
N ARG A 71 -1.07 -13.40 10.68
CA ARG A 71 -2.48 -13.84 10.66
C ARG A 71 -2.64 -15.35 10.82
N VAL A 72 -1.65 -16.15 10.40
CA VAL A 72 -1.69 -17.63 10.48
C VAL A 72 -0.88 -18.24 11.60
N SER A 73 -0.22 -17.39 12.39
CA SER A 73 0.43 -17.84 13.60
C SER A 73 -0.63 -17.86 14.70
N SER A 74 -0.93 -19.03 15.24
CA SER A 74 -1.99 -19.21 16.26
C SER A 74 -1.69 -18.49 17.58
N ASN A 75 -0.42 -18.14 17.80
CA ASN A 75 0.09 -17.57 19.04
C ASN A 75 0.72 -16.17 18.88
N ILE A 76 0.38 -15.45 17.80
CA ILE A 76 0.69 -14.02 17.63
C ILE A 76 -0.63 -13.24 17.72
N ASP A 77 -0.85 -12.57 18.85
CA ASP A 77 -2.11 -11.84 19.09
C ASP A 77 -2.21 -10.58 18.22
N HIS A 78 -1.09 -9.90 17.99
CA HIS A 78 -1.08 -8.66 17.21
C HIS A 78 0.18 -8.52 16.35
N PRO A 79 0.06 -8.20 15.04
CA PRO A 79 1.18 -8.10 14.10
C PRO A 79 2.17 -6.95 14.34
N ARG A 80 1.97 -6.12 15.39
CA ARG A 80 2.61 -4.81 15.52
C ARG A 80 4.13 -4.90 15.57
N ALA A 81 4.67 -5.85 16.33
CA ALA A 81 6.12 -5.98 16.48
C ALA A 81 6.81 -6.21 15.13
N TRP A 82 6.21 -7.06 14.30
CA TRP A 82 6.71 -7.42 12.97
C TRP A 82 6.56 -6.27 11.98
N MET A 83 5.40 -5.59 11.93
CA MET A 83 5.20 -4.50 10.97
C MET A 83 6.08 -3.28 11.27
N TYR A 84 6.15 -2.86 12.54
CA TYR A 84 6.90 -1.66 12.93
C TYR A 84 8.41 -1.90 12.90
N SER A 85 8.89 -3.11 13.24
CA SER A 85 10.31 -3.46 13.07
C SER A 85 10.72 -3.46 11.61
N GLN A 86 9.92 -4.04 10.71
CA GLN A 86 10.18 -4.04 9.28
C GLN A 86 10.14 -2.63 8.68
N PHE A 87 9.15 -1.83 9.07
CA PHE A 87 9.02 -0.45 8.60
C PHE A 87 10.19 0.43 9.07
N SER A 88 10.58 0.34 10.34
CA SER A 88 11.74 1.08 10.86
C SER A 88 13.04 0.63 10.23
N ILE A 89 13.33 -0.67 10.20
CA ILE A 89 14.62 -1.18 9.71
C ILE A 89 14.82 -0.96 8.21
N ALA A 90 13.76 -1.04 7.41
CA ALA A 90 13.84 -0.76 5.97
C ALA A 90 14.24 0.70 5.70
N ASN A 91 13.68 1.64 6.46
CA ASN A 91 14.03 3.06 6.33
C ASN A 91 15.43 3.37 6.89
N ILE A 92 15.80 2.79 8.04
CA ILE A 92 17.15 2.91 8.62
C ILE A 92 18.21 2.40 7.63
N ALA A 93 18.03 1.20 7.08
CA ALA A 93 18.98 0.60 6.15
C ALA A 93 19.14 1.39 4.85
N SER A 94 18.07 2.01 4.37
CA SER A 94 18.09 2.80 3.13
C SER A 94 18.99 4.05 3.20
N ALA A 95 19.44 4.45 4.40
CA ALA A 95 20.39 5.54 4.60
C ALA A 95 21.83 5.22 4.18
N ILE A 96 22.18 3.94 3.96
CA ILE A 96 23.56 3.53 3.68
C ILE A 96 24.02 3.97 2.28
N LEU A 97 23.24 3.66 1.24
CA LEU A 97 23.61 3.97 -0.14
C LEU A 97 22.82 5.16 -0.68
N VAL A 98 23.48 5.97 -1.51
CA VAL A 98 22.83 7.08 -2.21
C VAL A 98 21.69 6.60 -3.12
N SER A 99 21.83 5.40 -3.69
CA SER A 99 20.86 4.78 -4.59
C SER A 99 19.61 4.26 -3.87
N SER A 100 19.71 3.95 -2.58
CA SER A 100 18.66 3.21 -1.85
C SER A 100 17.49 4.08 -1.38
N ASN A 101 17.64 5.41 -1.40
CA ASN A 101 16.58 6.35 -1.06
C ASN A 101 16.70 7.65 -1.87
N PRO A 102 15.61 8.17 -2.48
CA PRO A 102 15.66 9.42 -3.25
C PRO A 102 16.11 10.64 -2.43
N THR A 103 15.92 10.63 -1.10
CA THR A 103 16.45 11.69 -0.21
C THR A 103 17.97 11.77 -0.26
N ASN A 104 18.66 10.62 -0.22
CA ASN A 104 20.13 10.56 -0.27
C ASN A 104 20.66 11.12 -1.59
N LEU A 105 19.95 10.86 -2.70
CA LEU A 105 20.31 11.40 -4.00
C LEU A 105 20.18 12.93 -4.05
N VAL A 106 19.09 13.48 -3.50
CA VAL A 106 18.91 14.93 -3.42
C VAL A 106 20.02 15.56 -2.60
N LEU A 107 20.35 14.98 -1.44
CA LEU A 107 21.41 15.43 -0.57
C LEU A 107 22.78 15.34 -1.25
N ALA A 108 23.14 14.19 -1.81
CA ALA A 108 24.40 13.97 -2.49
C ALA A 108 24.57 14.93 -3.67
N GLY A 109 23.50 15.19 -4.43
CA GLY A 109 23.50 16.17 -5.52
C GLY A 109 23.59 17.63 -5.03
N ALA A 110 23.00 17.97 -3.88
CA ALA A 110 23.04 19.33 -3.34
C ALA A 110 24.43 19.75 -2.83
N PHE A 111 25.22 18.79 -2.35
CA PHE A 111 26.57 19.02 -1.80
C PHE A 111 27.68 18.35 -2.63
N GLN A 112 27.37 17.85 -3.82
CA GLN A 112 28.30 17.17 -4.73
C GLN A 112 29.14 16.06 -4.05
N ILE A 113 28.48 15.25 -3.22
CA ILE A 113 29.12 14.17 -2.48
C ILE A 113 29.24 12.95 -3.39
N LYS A 114 30.45 12.41 -3.53
CA LYS A 114 30.67 11.10 -4.15
C LYS A 114 29.95 10.01 -3.35
N PHE A 115 29.34 9.05 -4.03
CA PHE A 115 28.53 8.00 -3.45
C PHE A 115 29.32 7.11 -2.50
N ILE A 116 30.59 6.83 -2.84
CA ILE A 116 31.48 6.06 -1.97
C ILE A 116 31.81 6.82 -0.68
N VAL A 117 32.02 8.14 -0.77
CA VAL A 117 32.31 9.00 0.38
C VAL A 117 31.07 9.10 1.27
N TYR A 118 29.90 9.31 0.67
CA TYR A 118 28.63 9.28 1.40
C TYR A 118 28.46 7.95 2.15
N THR A 119 28.60 6.82 1.44
CA THR A 119 28.41 5.48 2.02
C THR A 119 29.39 5.24 3.17
N ALA A 120 30.67 5.60 3.00
CA ALA A 120 31.70 5.41 4.01
C ALA A 120 31.40 6.16 5.32
N ASN A 121 30.77 7.33 5.27
CA ASN A 121 30.43 8.13 6.44
C ASN A 121 29.05 7.80 7.04
N MET A 122 28.21 7.06 6.31
CA MET A 122 26.86 6.71 6.74
C MET A 122 26.75 5.26 7.24
N ILE A 123 27.60 4.36 6.77
CA ILE A 123 27.51 2.92 7.08
C ILE A 123 27.67 2.64 8.58
N VAL A 124 28.64 3.28 9.24
CA VAL A 124 28.94 3.04 10.66
C VAL A 124 27.78 3.46 11.57
N PRO A 125 27.26 4.71 11.54
CA PRO A 125 26.16 5.11 12.40
C PRO A 125 24.88 4.31 12.13
N VAL A 126 24.64 3.92 10.88
CA VAL A 126 23.46 3.14 10.50
C VAL A 126 23.54 1.70 10.98
N VAL A 127 24.67 1.02 10.78
CA VAL A 127 24.87 -0.37 11.22
C VAL A 127 24.84 -0.45 12.75
N VAL A 128 25.52 0.46 13.45
CA VAL A 128 25.49 0.48 14.92
C VAL A 128 24.07 0.74 15.43
N THR A 129 23.33 1.66 14.79
CA THR A 129 21.91 1.88 15.11
C THR A 129 21.08 0.61 14.94
N ALA A 130 21.23 -0.12 13.83
CA ALA A 130 20.51 -1.38 13.60
C ALA A 130 20.86 -2.44 14.67
N ILE A 131 22.14 -2.56 15.05
CA ILE A 131 22.58 -3.51 16.07
C ILE A 131 21.98 -3.18 17.44
N VAL A 132 21.97 -1.91 17.84
CA VAL A 132 21.44 -1.48 19.15
C VAL A 132 19.91 -1.47 19.17
N LEU A 133 19.28 -1.14 18.05
CA LEU A 133 17.82 -1.08 17.95
C LEU A 133 17.19 -2.47 18.06
N PHE A 134 17.82 -3.52 17.52
CA PHE A 134 17.30 -4.88 17.60
C PHE A 134 16.94 -5.35 19.03
N PRO A 135 17.89 -5.38 20.01
CA PRO A 135 17.56 -5.78 21.38
C PRO A 135 16.60 -4.80 22.06
N PHE A 136 16.62 -3.52 21.70
CA PHE A 136 15.65 -2.54 22.22
C PHE A 136 14.21 -2.86 21.76
N LEU A 137 14.03 -3.20 20.48
CA LEU A 137 12.74 -3.63 19.95
C LEU A 137 12.28 -4.92 20.62
N LEU A 138 13.16 -5.91 20.72
CA LEU A 138 12.82 -7.23 21.24
C LEU A 138 12.53 -7.24 22.75
N TYR A 139 13.33 -6.52 23.55
CA TYR A 139 13.28 -6.63 25.02
C TYR A 139 12.67 -5.41 25.72
N VAL A 140 12.42 -4.30 25.02
CA VAL A 140 11.83 -3.09 25.62
C VAL A 140 10.51 -2.72 24.97
N VAL A 141 10.48 -2.51 23.65
CA VAL A 141 9.26 -2.06 22.95
C VAL A 141 8.25 -3.20 22.80
N PHE A 142 8.73 -4.36 22.35
CA PHE A 142 7.91 -5.54 22.07
C PHE A 142 8.24 -6.72 23.00
N ALA A 143 8.56 -6.42 24.26
CA ALA A 143 8.95 -7.41 25.27
C ALA A 143 7.85 -8.46 25.61
N SER A 144 6.61 -8.20 25.18
CA SER A 144 5.46 -9.05 25.43
C SER A 144 5.54 -10.34 24.58
N PRO A 145 5.48 -11.53 25.21
CA PRO A 145 5.48 -12.81 24.50
C PRO A 145 4.29 -12.98 23.53
N GLN A 146 3.21 -12.21 23.71
CA GLN A 146 2.06 -12.19 22.80
C GLN A 146 2.39 -11.57 21.43
N LEU A 147 3.46 -10.78 21.34
CA LEU A 147 3.87 -10.12 20.10
C LEU A 147 4.98 -10.87 19.38
N ILE A 148 5.93 -11.39 20.15
CA ILE A 148 7.06 -12.18 19.68
C ILE A 148 7.15 -13.42 20.59
N PRO A 149 6.44 -14.51 20.24
CA PRO A 149 6.43 -15.69 21.08
C PRO A 149 7.78 -16.43 21.04
N LEU A 150 8.09 -17.19 22.08
CA LEU A 150 9.33 -17.98 22.14
C LEU A 150 9.33 -19.11 21.11
N SER A 151 8.15 -19.70 20.86
CA SER A 151 7.91 -20.67 19.81
C SER A 151 6.87 -20.13 18.83
N ILE A 152 6.99 -20.35 17.53
CA ILE A 152 5.95 -20.00 16.55
C ILE A 152 5.20 -21.26 16.18
N GLU A 153 3.90 -21.23 16.44
CA GLU A 153 2.96 -22.27 16.03
C GLU A 153 2.25 -21.77 14.77
N MET A 154 2.62 -22.35 13.62
CA MET A 154 1.89 -22.10 12.37
C MET A 154 0.83 -23.17 12.22
N GLU A 155 -0.40 -22.76 11.88
CA GLU A 155 -1.44 -23.72 11.50
C GLU A 155 -0.94 -24.58 10.32
N THR A 156 -0.96 -25.90 10.50
CA THR A 156 -0.50 -26.83 9.47
C THR A 156 -1.62 -27.11 8.49
N LEU A 157 -1.41 -26.78 7.21
CA LEU A 157 -2.35 -27.05 6.14
C LEU A 157 -2.58 -28.55 5.85
N SER A 158 -3.77 -28.82 5.31
CA SER A 158 -4.11 -30.03 4.56
C SER A 158 -3.09 -30.26 3.42
N ASP A 159 -2.80 -31.53 3.12
CA ASP A 159 -1.82 -31.89 2.09
C ASP A 159 -2.22 -31.44 0.67
N GLU A 160 -3.52 -31.19 0.46
CA GLU A 160 -4.07 -30.68 -0.79
C GLU A 160 -3.63 -29.23 -1.08
N ALA A 161 -3.63 -28.36 -0.06
CA ALA A 161 -3.20 -26.97 -0.17
C ALA A 161 -1.67 -26.82 -0.39
N LYS A 162 -0.87 -27.76 0.13
CA LYS A 162 0.58 -27.84 -0.15
C LYS A 162 0.89 -28.22 -1.60
N SER A 163 -0.01 -28.93 -2.27
CA SER A 163 0.17 -29.43 -3.63
C SER A 163 -0.24 -28.43 -4.73
N LYS A 164 -0.96 -27.35 -4.36
CA LYS A 164 -1.49 -26.35 -5.29
C LYS A 164 -0.34 -25.58 -5.96
N LYS A 165 -0.37 -25.46 -7.29
CA LYS A 165 0.65 -24.70 -8.03
C LYS A 165 0.62 -23.21 -7.66
N PRO A 166 1.78 -22.55 -7.56
CA PRO A 166 1.84 -21.14 -7.19
C PRO A 166 1.28 -20.30 -8.34
N VAL A 167 0.39 -19.36 -8.03
CA VAL A 167 -0.24 -18.51 -9.03
C VAL A 167 0.40 -17.14 -9.02
N ASN A 168 0.65 -16.57 -10.21
CA ASN A 168 1.24 -15.24 -10.33
C ASN A 168 0.33 -14.17 -9.67
N PRO A 169 0.82 -13.48 -8.62
CA PRO A 169 0.05 -12.48 -7.88
C PRO A 169 -0.18 -11.19 -8.69
N ASN A 170 0.62 -10.95 -9.73
CA ASN A 170 0.52 -9.76 -10.58
C ASN A 170 -0.60 -9.88 -11.63
N ILE A 171 -1.16 -11.07 -11.82
CA ILE A 171 -2.33 -11.25 -12.70
C ILE A 171 -3.54 -10.63 -12.00
N PRO A 172 -4.35 -9.80 -12.68
CA PRO A 172 -5.53 -9.19 -12.08
C PRO A 172 -6.44 -10.20 -11.40
N GLN A 173 -6.89 -9.88 -10.19
CA GLN A 173 -7.99 -10.58 -9.54
C GLN A 173 -9.31 -9.99 -10.07
N ALA A 174 -10.34 -10.82 -10.19
CA ALA A 174 -11.69 -10.33 -10.50
C ALA A 174 -12.15 -9.47 -9.31
N LYS A 175 -12.46 -8.20 -9.56
CA LYS A 175 -12.88 -7.27 -8.51
C LYS A 175 -14.29 -7.65 -8.03
N GLY A 176 -14.38 -8.21 -6.83
CA GLY A 176 -15.57 -8.15 -5.99
C GLY A 176 -15.51 -7.00 -5.00
N LYS A 177 -16.66 -6.69 -4.40
CA LYS A 177 -16.67 -5.98 -3.10
C LYS A 177 -15.66 -6.66 -2.19
N GLU A 178 -14.90 -5.85 -1.45
CA GLU A 178 -14.10 -6.34 -0.33
C GLU A 178 -15.03 -7.19 0.55
N PRO A 179 -14.67 -8.43 0.92
CA PRO A 179 -15.51 -9.22 1.79
C PRO A 179 -15.69 -8.41 3.09
N GLU A 180 -16.90 -8.41 3.64
CA GLU A 180 -17.13 -7.86 4.97
C GLU A 180 -16.23 -8.62 5.97
N ASP A 181 -15.80 -7.96 7.06
CA ASP A 181 -14.78 -8.48 8.00
C ASP A 181 -15.04 -9.94 8.44
N ASP A 182 -16.32 -10.32 8.54
CA ASP A 182 -16.77 -11.65 8.95
C ASP A 182 -16.57 -12.77 7.89
N GLU A 183 -16.53 -12.43 6.59
CA GLU A 183 -16.37 -13.41 5.51
C GLU A 183 -14.91 -13.80 5.24
N GLU A 184 -13.96 -12.93 5.60
CA GLU A 184 -12.52 -13.20 5.44
C GLU A 184 -11.94 -14.08 6.55
N GLU A 185 -12.58 -14.14 7.73
CA GLU A 185 -12.16 -15.03 8.80
C GLU A 185 -12.55 -16.50 8.57
N SER A 186 -13.24 -16.79 7.46
CA SER A 186 -13.58 -18.15 7.08
C SER A 186 -12.33 -19.03 6.96
N PRO A 187 -12.39 -20.30 7.43
CA PRO A 187 -11.26 -21.23 7.36
C PRO A 187 -10.70 -21.38 5.94
N GLU A 188 -11.58 -21.36 4.93
CA GLU A 188 -11.23 -21.51 3.51
C GLU A 188 -10.38 -20.33 2.99
N ASN A 189 -10.70 -19.09 3.40
CA ASN A 189 -9.93 -17.91 2.98
C ASN A 189 -8.55 -17.86 3.64
N LYS A 190 -8.45 -18.29 4.91
CA LYS A 190 -7.16 -18.47 5.61
C LYS A 190 -6.30 -19.52 4.91
N GLU A 191 -6.90 -20.65 4.52
CA GLU A 191 -6.24 -21.76 3.82
C GLU A 191 -5.75 -21.37 2.41
N LEU A 192 -6.54 -20.64 1.63
CA LEU A 192 -6.15 -20.14 0.31
C LEU A 192 -4.95 -19.20 0.37
N ALA A 193 -4.96 -18.28 1.33
CA ALA A 193 -3.86 -17.36 1.52
C ALA A 193 -2.61 -18.09 2.11
N LEU A 194 -2.80 -19.23 2.78
CA LEU A 194 -1.71 -20.05 3.34
C LEU A 194 -1.00 -20.83 2.26
N ALA A 195 -1.77 -21.35 1.30
CA ALA A 195 -1.25 -21.94 0.09
C ALA A 195 -0.40 -20.93 -0.71
N GLU A 196 -0.79 -19.65 -0.77
CA GLU A 196 -0.02 -18.60 -1.48
C GLU A 196 1.35 -18.33 -0.85
N ILE A 197 1.48 -18.42 0.48
CA ILE A 197 2.74 -18.16 1.18
C ILE A 197 3.61 -19.41 1.29
N MET A 198 3.01 -20.58 1.51
CA MET A 198 3.74 -21.85 1.54
C MET A 198 4.28 -22.25 0.17
N ASN A 199 3.62 -21.80 -0.91
CA ASN A 199 4.10 -21.93 -2.27
C ASN A 199 4.22 -20.55 -2.92
N PRO A 200 5.25 -19.75 -2.53
CA PRO A 200 5.40 -18.41 -3.06
C PRO A 200 5.73 -18.48 -4.55
N PHE A 201 4.99 -17.72 -5.35
CA PHE A 201 5.27 -17.57 -6.77
C PHE A 201 6.69 -17.04 -6.98
N LEU A 202 7.45 -17.70 -7.86
CA LEU A 202 8.79 -17.28 -8.24
C LEU A 202 8.98 -17.50 -9.74
N ASP A 203 9.02 -16.41 -10.49
CA ASP A 203 9.57 -16.42 -11.84
C ASP A 203 11.10 -16.46 -11.76
N LYS A 204 11.68 -17.67 -11.80
CA LYS A 204 13.13 -17.86 -11.74
C LYS A 204 13.88 -17.12 -12.84
N GLY A 205 13.27 -16.99 -14.03
CA GLY A 205 13.86 -16.31 -15.18
C GLY A 205 13.96 -14.81 -14.92
N GLY A 206 12.84 -14.16 -14.62
CA GLY A 206 12.78 -12.74 -14.26
C GLY A 206 13.60 -12.41 -13.02
N ALA A 207 13.54 -13.23 -11.97
CA ALA A 207 14.29 -13.03 -10.73
C ALA A 207 15.81 -13.05 -10.95
N THR A 208 16.31 -14.03 -11.69
CA THR A 208 17.75 -14.15 -11.99
C THR A 208 18.22 -13.00 -12.88
N PHE A 209 17.48 -12.73 -13.96
CA PHE A 209 17.81 -11.67 -14.89
C PHE A 209 17.81 -10.30 -14.21
N GLY A 210 16.75 -9.97 -13.46
CA GLY A 210 16.63 -8.72 -12.72
C GLY A 210 17.72 -8.56 -11.66
N SER A 211 18.05 -9.62 -10.92
CA SER A 211 19.13 -9.58 -9.91
C SER A 211 20.49 -9.31 -10.53
N VAL A 212 20.79 -9.93 -11.67
CA VAL A 212 22.05 -9.68 -12.42
C VAL A 212 22.09 -8.25 -12.94
N VAL A 213 20.99 -7.76 -13.55
CA VAL A 213 20.90 -6.39 -14.05
C VAL A 213 21.10 -5.38 -12.91
N MET A 214 20.46 -5.58 -11.76
CA MET A 214 20.62 -4.73 -10.58
C MET A 214 22.06 -4.75 -10.06
N ALA A 215 22.65 -5.94 -9.90
CA ALA A 215 24.03 -6.07 -9.41
C ALA A 215 25.02 -5.36 -10.34
N VAL A 216 24.92 -5.57 -11.66
CA VAL A 216 25.74 -4.88 -12.65
C VAL A 216 25.52 -3.37 -12.58
N ALA A 217 24.26 -2.91 -12.56
CA ALA A 217 23.95 -1.49 -12.50
C ALA A 217 24.52 -0.81 -11.25
N LEU A 218 24.38 -1.44 -10.07
CA LEU A 218 24.92 -0.90 -8.82
C LEU A 218 26.47 -0.91 -8.82
N ILE A 219 27.11 -2.00 -9.23
CA ILE A 219 28.58 -2.08 -9.30
C ILE A 219 29.13 -1.01 -10.26
N THR A 220 28.54 -0.89 -11.46
CA THR A 220 28.94 0.13 -12.44
C THR A 220 28.69 1.54 -11.92
N LEU A 221 27.57 1.78 -11.22
CA LEU A 221 27.25 3.06 -10.60
C LEU A 221 28.28 3.47 -9.54
N LEU A 222 28.61 2.56 -8.63
CA LEU A 222 29.64 2.81 -7.61
C LEU A 222 31.01 3.03 -8.26
N GLY A 223 31.37 2.22 -9.25
CA GLY A 223 32.65 2.31 -9.95
C GLY A 223 32.84 3.62 -10.72
N ILE A 224 31.87 4.00 -11.55
CA ILE A 224 31.92 5.25 -12.34
C ILE A 224 31.88 6.47 -11.42
N ASN A 225 31.05 6.44 -10.38
CA ASN A 225 30.98 7.57 -9.45
C ASN A 225 32.29 7.71 -8.63
N ALA A 226 32.95 6.61 -8.27
CA ALA A 226 34.27 6.65 -7.64
C ALA A 226 35.35 7.19 -8.58
N ALA A 227 35.29 6.81 -9.86
CA ALA A 227 36.24 7.21 -10.90
C ALA A 227 35.95 8.59 -11.54
N SER A 228 34.97 9.35 -11.03
CA SER A 228 34.55 10.63 -11.62
C SER A 228 35.67 11.66 -11.73
N SER A 229 36.66 11.62 -10.84
CA SER A 229 37.84 12.49 -10.90
C SER A 229 38.79 12.19 -12.05
N ALA A 230 38.75 10.99 -12.64
CA ALA A 230 39.60 10.58 -13.75
C ALA A 230 38.88 10.58 -15.10
N ILE A 231 37.57 10.28 -15.11
CA ILE A 231 36.77 10.06 -16.32
C ILE A 231 35.86 11.25 -16.64
N GLY A 232 35.67 12.17 -15.68
CA GLY A 232 34.72 13.26 -15.75
C GLY A 232 33.39 12.91 -15.09
N GLU A 233 32.60 13.93 -14.76
CA GLU A 233 31.29 13.74 -14.13
C GLU A 233 30.25 13.29 -15.15
N HIS A 234 29.84 12.02 -15.02
CA HIS A 234 28.75 11.48 -15.81
C HIS A 234 27.45 11.44 -15.01
N PRO A 235 26.32 11.85 -15.59
CA PRO A 235 25.03 11.70 -14.95
C PRO A 235 24.73 10.24 -14.64
N VAL A 236 24.41 9.94 -13.37
CA VAL A 236 24.17 8.57 -12.89
C VAL A 236 23.07 7.81 -13.63
N PHE A 237 22.14 8.53 -14.27
CA PHE A 237 21.08 7.90 -15.06
C PHE A 237 21.60 7.25 -16.35
N TRP A 238 22.82 7.55 -16.81
CA TRP A 238 23.45 6.91 -17.96
C TRP A 238 23.65 5.40 -17.76
N ILE A 239 23.65 4.95 -16.51
CA ILE A 239 23.81 3.53 -16.15
C ILE A 239 22.44 2.92 -15.89
N THR A 240 21.60 3.58 -15.08
CA THR A 240 20.32 3.02 -14.66
C THR A 240 19.27 3.04 -15.77
N LEU A 241 19.28 4.02 -16.68
CA LEU A 241 18.31 4.10 -17.77
C LEU A 241 18.49 2.97 -18.81
N PRO A 242 19.71 2.67 -19.30
CA PRO A 242 19.91 1.49 -20.14
C PRO A 242 19.57 0.19 -19.41
N ALA A 243 19.98 0.05 -18.14
CA ALA A 243 19.66 -1.13 -17.33
C ALA A 243 18.14 -1.34 -17.20
N ALA A 244 17.38 -0.28 -16.90
CA ALA A 244 15.93 -0.33 -16.81
C ALA A 244 15.27 -0.59 -18.17
N THR A 245 15.80 -0.04 -19.26
CA THR A 245 15.32 -0.33 -20.62
C THR A 245 15.52 -1.81 -20.97
N ILE A 246 16.68 -2.37 -20.65
CA ILE A 246 16.98 -3.80 -20.84
C ILE A 246 16.01 -4.67 -20.02
N MET A 247 15.77 -4.31 -18.75
CA MET A 247 14.80 -4.99 -17.89
C MET A 247 13.37 -4.89 -18.45
N PHE A 248 12.97 -3.71 -18.91
CA PHE A 248 11.65 -3.50 -19.50
C PHE A 248 11.45 -4.33 -20.77
N CYS A 249 12.44 -4.35 -21.66
CA CYS A 249 12.40 -5.19 -22.85
C CYS A 249 12.30 -6.68 -22.50
N TRP A 250 13.00 -7.11 -21.45
CA TRP A 250 12.88 -8.47 -20.92
C TRP A 250 11.47 -8.76 -20.41
N ASP A 251 10.92 -7.91 -19.55
CA ASP A 251 9.59 -8.09 -18.95
C ASP A 251 8.48 -8.13 -20.01
N VAL A 252 8.58 -7.28 -21.04
CA VAL A 252 7.66 -7.29 -22.19
C VAL A 252 7.82 -8.57 -23.00
N ALA A 253 9.05 -8.97 -23.34
CA ALA A 253 9.30 -10.19 -24.12
C ALA A 253 8.85 -11.45 -23.37
N TYR A 254 9.11 -11.50 -22.05
CA TYR A 254 8.71 -12.58 -21.18
C TYR A 254 7.19 -12.69 -21.07
N GLY A 255 6.49 -11.57 -20.82
CA GLY A 255 5.02 -11.52 -20.82
C GLY A 255 4.44 -11.93 -22.17
N TRP A 256 5.04 -11.49 -23.28
CA TRP A 256 4.59 -11.86 -24.62
C TRP A 256 4.69 -13.36 -24.91
N ARG A 257 5.77 -14.01 -24.45
CA ARG A 257 5.96 -15.48 -24.59
C ARG A 257 4.94 -16.26 -23.77
N HIS A 258 4.64 -15.82 -22.55
CA HIS A 258 3.75 -16.52 -21.61
C HIS A 258 2.29 -16.05 -21.64
N ARG A 259 1.92 -15.15 -22.57
CA ARG A 259 0.60 -14.53 -22.64
C ARG A 259 -0.59 -15.49 -22.69
N LYS A 260 -0.41 -16.69 -23.23
CA LYS A 260 -1.49 -17.68 -23.35
C LYS A 260 -1.84 -18.21 -21.96
N GLU A 261 -0.81 -18.63 -21.22
CA GLU A 261 -0.91 -19.13 -19.86
C GLU A 261 -1.47 -18.05 -18.91
N THR A 262 -0.94 -16.81 -18.98
CA THR A 262 -1.42 -15.73 -18.10
C THR A 262 -2.89 -15.36 -18.35
N ARG A 263 -3.34 -15.39 -19.61
CA ARG A 263 -4.74 -15.13 -19.98
C ARG A 263 -5.66 -16.28 -19.57
N GLU A 264 -5.21 -17.53 -19.67
CA GLU A 264 -5.97 -18.69 -19.19
C GLU A 264 -6.17 -18.61 -17.68
N ILE A 265 -5.13 -18.25 -16.91
CA ILE A 265 -5.23 -18.03 -15.46
C ILE A 265 -6.20 -16.88 -15.15
N ALA A 266 -6.12 -15.75 -15.87
CA ALA A 266 -7.02 -14.61 -15.67
C ALA A 266 -8.49 -14.98 -15.94
N LYS A 267 -8.76 -15.73 -17.02
CA LYS A 267 -10.12 -16.24 -17.32
C LYS A 267 -10.63 -17.19 -16.26
N ARG A 268 -9.77 -18.11 -15.80
CA ARG A 268 -10.11 -19.05 -14.72
C ARG A 268 -10.49 -18.31 -13.44
N ARG A 269 -9.71 -17.29 -13.03
CA ARG A 269 -10.03 -16.45 -11.87
C ARG A 269 -11.33 -15.68 -12.03
N GLN A 270 -11.64 -15.20 -13.23
CA GLN A 270 -12.93 -14.53 -13.49
C GLN A 270 -14.09 -15.52 -13.37
N ALA A 271 -13.95 -16.73 -13.91
CA ALA A 271 -14.97 -17.76 -13.80
C ALA A 271 -15.20 -18.21 -12.34
N GLU A 272 -14.12 -18.49 -11.59
CA GLU A 272 -14.18 -18.84 -10.16
C GLU A 272 -14.87 -17.73 -9.34
N PHE A 273 -14.57 -16.47 -9.66
CA PHE A 273 -15.19 -15.32 -9.00
C PHE A 273 -16.68 -15.15 -9.34
N SER A 274 -17.05 -15.31 -10.62
CA SER A 274 -18.45 -15.28 -11.05
C SER A 274 -19.26 -16.40 -10.38
N GLN A 275 -18.71 -17.61 -10.28
CA GLN A 275 -19.32 -18.72 -9.58
C GLN A 275 -19.52 -18.41 -8.09
N ALA A 276 -18.50 -17.88 -7.41
CA ALA A 276 -18.62 -17.50 -6.00
C ALA A 276 -19.68 -16.40 -5.77
N GLN A 277 -19.82 -15.43 -6.69
CA GLN A 277 -20.87 -14.42 -6.61
C GLN A 277 -22.27 -15.03 -6.82
N GLU A 278 -22.42 -15.94 -7.77
CA GLU A 278 -23.68 -16.65 -8.02
C GLU A 278 -24.09 -17.53 -6.83
N GLU A 279 -23.13 -18.22 -6.21
CA GLU A 279 -23.35 -19.01 -4.99
C GLU A 279 -23.77 -18.14 -3.81
N ARG A 280 -23.14 -16.96 -3.63
CA ARG A 280 -23.54 -15.98 -2.61
C ARG A 280 -24.94 -15.44 -2.86
N ALA A 281 -25.23 -15.03 -4.11
CA ALA A 281 -26.55 -14.53 -4.48
C ALA A 281 -27.64 -15.61 -4.29
N ASN A 282 -27.33 -16.87 -4.55
CA ASN A 282 -28.23 -17.99 -4.26
C ASN A 282 -28.40 -18.24 -2.76
N SER A 283 -27.34 -18.11 -1.97
CA SER A 283 -27.37 -18.27 -0.50
C SER A 283 -28.20 -17.16 0.17
N GLU A 284 -28.05 -15.91 -0.29
CA GLU A 284 -28.87 -14.76 0.14
C GLU A 284 -30.34 -14.92 -0.25
N ARG A 285 -30.63 -15.44 -1.45
CA ARG A 285 -32.01 -15.74 -1.87
C ARG A 285 -32.65 -16.84 -1.03
N GLN A 286 -31.89 -17.87 -0.66
CA GLN A 286 -32.37 -18.97 0.19
C GLN A 286 -32.63 -18.51 1.63
N THR A 287 -31.75 -17.69 2.20
CA THR A 287 -31.92 -17.13 3.56
C THR A 287 -33.00 -16.04 3.63
N GLY A 288 -33.13 -15.20 2.61
CA GLY A 288 -34.21 -14.21 2.48
C GLY A 288 -35.59 -14.81 2.21
N GLY A 289 -35.65 -15.99 1.56
CA GLY A 289 -36.89 -16.72 1.30
C GLY A 289 -37.52 -17.38 2.54
N MET A 290 -36.75 -17.56 3.62
CA MET A 290 -37.23 -18.19 4.86
C MET A 290 -38.00 -17.22 5.79
N PHE A 291 -38.09 -15.93 5.45
CA PHE A 291 -38.83 -14.91 6.21
C PHE A 291 -40.11 -14.40 5.54
N GLN A 292 -40.67 -15.15 4.58
CA GLN A 292 -42.00 -14.88 4.03
C GLN A 292 -42.98 -15.96 4.51
N THR A 293 -43.69 -15.66 5.60
CA THR A 293 -44.95 -16.36 5.93
C THR A 293 -46.00 -16.07 4.85
N PRO A 294 -46.69 -17.08 4.31
CA PRO A 294 -47.76 -16.87 3.34
C PRO A 294 -49.01 -16.37 4.06
N GLY A 295 -49.27 -15.07 3.97
CA GLY A 295 -50.51 -14.51 4.51
C GLY A 295 -50.50 -13.01 4.69
N ALA A 296 -50.52 -12.25 3.60
CA ALA A 296 -51.15 -10.92 3.56
C ALA A 296 -51.21 -10.42 2.11
N SER A 297 -52.41 -10.40 1.55
CA SER A 297 -52.70 -9.63 0.33
C SER A 297 -52.31 -8.17 0.54
N SER A 298 -51.44 -7.64 -0.32
CA SER A 298 -51.18 -6.21 -0.39
C SER A 298 -51.11 -5.78 -1.84
N SER A 299 -52.06 -4.90 -2.17
CA SER A 299 -52.37 -4.33 -3.46
C SER A 299 -51.18 -3.57 -4.05
N PHE A 300 -50.87 -3.84 -5.32
CA PHE A 300 -49.94 -3.06 -6.12
C PHE A 300 -50.43 -1.61 -6.25
N VAL A 301 -49.72 -0.67 -5.63
CA VAL A 301 -49.77 0.75 -6.00
C VAL A 301 -48.64 1.02 -6.99
N HIS A 302 -49.02 1.25 -8.24
CA HIS A 302 -48.15 1.72 -9.31
C HIS A 302 -47.65 3.14 -8.96
N VAL A 303 -46.35 3.32 -8.74
CA VAL A 303 -45.73 4.66 -8.75
C VAL A 303 -44.76 4.73 -9.93
N VAL A 304 -45.16 5.53 -10.92
CA VAL A 304 -44.45 5.86 -12.16
C VAL A 304 -43.22 6.75 -11.82
N PRO A 305 -42.06 6.58 -12.48
CA PRO A 305 -40.90 7.46 -12.28
C PRO A 305 -41.11 8.81 -13.00
N PRO A 306 -40.67 9.96 -12.45
CA PRO A 306 -40.79 11.23 -13.15
C PRO A 306 -39.60 11.45 -14.11
N THR A 307 -39.92 11.91 -15.31
CA THR A 307 -38.99 12.47 -16.30
C THR A 307 -38.48 13.87 -15.90
N PRO A 308 -37.35 14.35 -16.46
CA PRO A 308 -36.65 15.53 -15.98
C PRO A 308 -37.15 16.82 -16.65
N GLU A 309 -37.26 17.91 -15.89
CA GLU A 309 -37.34 19.28 -16.42
C GLU A 309 -36.65 20.29 -15.49
N VAL A 310 -36.21 21.40 -16.08
CA VAL A 310 -35.07 22.22 -15.68
C VAL A 310 -35.47 23.56 -15.03
N ALA A 311 -34.68 23.97 -14.03
CA ALA A 311 -34.35 25.32 -13.51
C ALA A 311 -35.42 26.24 -12.87
N GLY A 312 -35.09 26.76 -11.67
CA GLY A 312 -35.56 28.08 -11.22
C GLY A 312 -35.65 28.35 -9.71
N SER A 313 -34.58 28.88 -9.11
CA SER A 313 -34.55 30.00 -8.14
C SER A 313 -35.31 29.99 -6.79
N GLU A 314 -34.50 29.97 -5.71
CA GLU A 314 -34.51 30.82 -4.48
C GLU A 314 -35.65 30.83 -3.42
N LYS A 315 -35.20 30.51 -2.17
CA LYS A 315 -35.28 31.26 -0.87
C LYS A 315 -36.49 31.15 0.09
N SER A 316 -36.08 30.97 1.37
CA SER A 316 -36.59 31.60 2.63
C SER A 316 -37.74 30.89 3.39
N ILE A 317 -37.52 30.18 4.52
CA ILE A 317 -37.29 30.61 5.94
C ILE A 317 -38.60 30.88 6.75
N ARG A 318 -38.74 30.16 7.89
CA ARG A 318 -39.51 30.44 9.16
C ARG A 318 -41.06 30.36 9.09
N SER A 319 -41.85 30.06 10.13
CA SER A 319 -41.68 29.69 11.56
C SER A 319 -43.09 29.50 12.17
N ALA A 320 -43.21 28.60 13.15
CA ALA A 320 -44.04 28.63 14.38
C ALA A 320 -45.59 28.76 14.37
N ALA A 321 -46.18 27.78 15.09
CA ALA A 321 -47.09 27.90 16.24
C ALA A 321 -48.59 28.23 16.07
N ASP A 322 -49.37 27.30 16.65
CA ASP A 322 -50.38 27.50 17.71
C ASP A 322 -51.89 27.44 17.45
N MET A 323 -52.53 26.74 18.40
CA MET A 323 -53.92 26.80 18.88
C MET A 323 -55.08 26.06 18.16
N SER A 324 -55.51 24.98 18.83
CA SER A 324 -56.91 24.50 18.99
C SER A 324 -57.79 25.57 19.71
N PRO A 325 -59.15 25.49 19.85
CA PRO A 325 -59.95 24.26 20.06
C PRO A 325 -61.45 24.22 19.59
N ASN A 326 -62.05 23.04 19.81
CA ASN A 326 -63.43 22.72 20.23
C ASN A 326 -64.70 22.94 19.36
N ALA A 327 -65.30 21.80 19.01
CA ALA A 327 -66.60 21.26 19.46
C ALA A 327 -67.98 21.87 19.08
N GLY A 328 -68.91 20.94 18.75
CA GLY A 328 -70.38 21.08 18.67
C GLY A 328 -70.89 20.39 17.39
N SER A 329 -71.88 19.49 17.33
CA SER A 329 -72.97 19.02 18.20
C SER A 329 -73.47 17.67 17.58
N ALA A 330 -73.76 16.59 18.31
CA ALA A 330 -75.08 16.23 18.89
C ALA A 330 -76.27 16.35 17.90
N ILE A 331 -77.21 15.41 17.67
CA ILE A 331 -77.72 14.19 18.35
C ILE A 331 -78.57 13.36 17.34
N SER A 332 -78.69 12.05 17.62
CA SER A 332 -79.59 10.95 17.19
C SER A 332 -81.11 11.32 17.01
N PRO A 333 -82.10 10.42 16.75
CA PRO A 333 -82.09 8.94 16.84
C PRO A 333 -82.95 8.10 15.84
N ALA A 334 -82.55 6.82 15.78
CA ALA A 334 -83.30 5.56 15.82
C ALA A 334 -84.57 5.25 14.98
N GLU A 335 -84.56 3.98 14.54
CA GLU A 335 -85.65 3.00 14.39
C GLU A 335 -86.21 2.64 13.00
N ARG A 336 -85.91 1.37 12.65
CA ARG A 336 -86.79 0.26 12.22
C ARG A 336 -87.35 0.16 10.78
N ASP A 337 -87.15 -1.07 10.31
CA ASP A 337 -88.10 -1.98 9.66
C ASP A 337 -88.55 -1.77 8.21
N SER A 338 -88.00 -2.67 7.37
CA SER A 338 -88.75 -3.76 6.72
C SER A 338 -89.42 -3.55 5.36
N THR A 339 -89.54 -4.71 4.69
CA THR A 339 -90.28 -5.07 3.47
C THR A 339 -89.54 -4.81 2.15
N ASN A 340 -89.23 -5.80 1.29
CA ASN A 340 -89.89 -7.00 0.74
C ASN A 340 -90.11 -6.75 -0.76
N ASP A 341 -89.52 -7.60 -1.62
CA ASP A 341 -90.25 -8.52 -2.53
C ASP A 341 -89.70 -8.62 -3.97
N GLY A 342 -89.67 -9.87 -4.44
CA GLY A 342 -89.87 -10.30 -5.83
C GLY A 342 -88.62 -10.44 -6.71
N SER A 343 -88.41 -11.49 -7.52
CA SER A 343 -89.19 -12.72 -7.80
C SER A 343 -88.41 -13.62 -8.79
N ARG A 344 -88.53 -14.95 -8.63
CA ARG A 344 -88.48 -16.07 -9.66
C ARG A 344 -87.20 -16.34 -10.47
N ASN A 345 -86.78 -17.57 -10.82
CA ASN A 345 -87.27 -18.97 -10.83
C ASN A 345 -86.02 -19.91 -10.87
N LYS A 346 -85.90 -21.05 -10.14
CA LYS A 346 -86.25 -22.47 -10.46
C LYS A 346 -85.68 -22.98 -11.82
N GLU A 347 -84.88 -24.05 -11.95
CA GLU A 347 -85.01 -25.50 -11.60
C GLU A 347 -83.61 -26.20 -11.66
N ALA A 348 -83.19 -27.05 -10.71
CA ALA A 348 -83.32 -28.52 -10.60
C ALA A 348 -82.61 -29.40 -11.67
N SER A 349 -81.50 -30.07 -11.29
CA SER A 349 -81.28 -31.57 -11.27
C SER A 349 -80.08 -31.93 -12.19
N ARG A 350 -79.26 -32.99 -12.11
CA ARG A 350 -79.11 -34.23 -11.32
C ARG A 350 -77.69 -34.81 -11.65
N PHE A 351 -77.09 -35.58 -10.74
CA PHE A 351 -76.10 -36.69 -10.89
C PHE A 351 -75.32 -36.91 -12.21
N GLU A 352 -73.98 -37.05 -12.14
CA GLU A 352 -73.26 -38.33 -12.33
C GLU A 352 -71.71 -38.19 -12.25
N SER A 353 -71.08 -39.26 -11.80
CA SER A 353 -69.64 -39.52 -11.62
C SER A 353 -68.88 -39.71 -12.94
N HIS A 354 -67.63 -39.23 -13.04
CA HIS A 354 -66.67 -39.84 -13.99
C HIS A 354 -65.20 -39.76 -13.53
N GLU A 355 -64.50 -40.80 -13.96
CA GLU A 355 -63.15 -41.28 -13.64
C GLU A 355 -62.00 -40.32 -13.97
N THR A 356 -60.90 -40.53 -13.26
CA THR A 356 -59.60 -39.87 -13.38
C THR A 356 -58.84 -40.35 -14.63
N ASP A 357 -58.50 -39.45 -15.54
CA ASP A 357 -57.63 -39.71 -16.68
C ASP A 357 -56.20 -39.17 -16.37
N TYR A 358 -55.26 -40.10 -16.16
CA TYR A 358 -53.87 -39.87 -15.74
C TYR A 358 -52.91 -39.52 -16.91
N SER A 359 -53.40 -39.28 -18.13
CA SER A 359 -52.54 -39.05 -19.29
C SER A 359 -52.22 -37.56 -19.61
N HIS A 360 -52.85 -36.62 -18.91
CA HIS A 360 -52.71 -35.18 -19.18
C HIS A 360 -51.61 -34.47 -18.37
N THR A 361 -51.16 -35.03 -17.26
CA THR A 361 -50.14 -34.43 -16.38
C THR A 361 -48.71 -34.61 -16.91
N GLU A 362 -48.34 -35.75 -17.48
CA GLU A 362 -46.99 -35.97 -18.02
C GLU A 362 -46.65 -35.08 -19.22
N LYS A 363 -47.65 -34.75 -20.06
CA LYS A 363 -47.44 -33.84 -21.20
C LYS A 363 -47.27 -32.39 -20.75
N LEU A 364 -47.90 -32.01 -19.65
CA LEU A 364 -47.79 -30.67 -19.06
C LEU A 364 -46.43 -30.50 -18.39
N ASP A 365 -45.97 -31.52 -17.66
CA ASP A 365 -44.66 -31.51 -16.98
C ASP A 365 -43.49 -31.51 -17.98
N SER A 366 -43.55 -32.29 -19.06
CA SER A 366 -42.48 -32.25 -20.08
C SER A 366 -42.49 -30.95 -20.90
N ALA A 367 -43.64 -30.30 -21.04
CA ALA A 367 -43.74 -28.99 -21.68
C ALA A 367 -43.25 -27.88 -20.75
N LEU A 368 -43.44 -28.02 -19.45
CA LEU A 368 -42.93 -27.11 -18.42
C LEU A 368 -41.41 -27.24 -18.28
N ASP A 369 -40.85 -28.45 -18.28
CA ASP A 369 -39.40 -28.66 -18.26
C ASP A 369 -38.73 -28.14 -19.53
N LYS A 370 -39.36 -28.32 -20.71
CA LYS A 370 -38.88 -27.69 -21.95
C LYS A 370 -38.97 -26.17 -21.92
N ALA A 371 -40.02 -25.61 -21.33
CA ALA A 371 -40.17 -24.17 -21.18
C ALA A 371 -39.13 -23.60 -20.20
N ILE A 372 -38.83 -24.31 -19.11
CA ILE A 372 -37.80 -23.96 -18.12
C ILE A 372 -36.40 -24.08 -18.74
N ASP A 373 -36.12 -25.10 -19.55
CA ASP A 373 -34.84 -25.23 -20.26
C ASP A 373 -34.71 -24.18 -21.37
N GLU A 374 -35.78 -23.86 -22.11
CA GLU A 374 -35.77 -22.75 -23.09
C GLU A 374 -35.63 -21.38 -22.41
N GLU A 375 -36.17 -21.21 -21.21
CA GLU A 375 -36.04 -19.99 -20.40
C GLU A 375 -34.65 -19.90 -19.75
N LYS A 376 -34.03 -21.01 -19.32
CA LYS A 376 -32.60 -21.10 -18.91
C LYS A 376 -31.67 -20.80 -20.08
N THR A 377 -31.98 -21.32 -21.27
CA THR A 377 -31.18 -21.11 -22.49
C THR A 377 -31.37 -19.70 -23.06
N ARG A 378 -32.52 -19.05 -22.80
CA ARG A 378 -32.76 -17.61 -23.08
C ARG A 378 -32.15 -16.70 -22.01
N SER A 379 -32.15 -17.10 -20.74
CA SER A 379 -31.53 -16.37 -19.62
C SER A 379 -30.00 -16.36 -19.73
N CYS A 380 -29.37 -17.40 -20.28
CA CYS A 380 -27.95 -17.39 -20.64
C CYS A 380 -27.60 -16.57 -21.91
N LYS A 381 -28.56 -15.86 -22.54
CA LYS A 381 -28.35 -15.07 -23.77
C LYS A 381 -28.64 -13.57 -23.65
N TYR A 382 -29.03 -13.08 -22.48
CA TYR A 382 -29.11 -11.65 -22.14
C TYR A 382 -28.25 -11.46 -20.88
N ASP A 383 -26.99 -11.01 -20.93
CA ASP A 383 -26.56 -9.72 -21.44
C ASP A 383 -25.21 -9.79 -22.16
N THR A 384 -25.23 -9.64 -23.48
CA THR A 384 -24.13 -8.97 -24.20
C THR A 384 -24.75 -8.02 -25.20
N TYR A 385 -25.51 -7.06 -24.69
CA TYR A 385 -25.81 -5.87 -25.48
C TYR A 385 -24.47 -5.20 -25.78
N ASN A 386 -24.09 -5.23 -27.06
CA ASN A 386 -23.09 -4.34 -27.64
C ASN A 386 -23.57 -2.90 -27.40
N GLN A 387 -23.28 -2.36 -26.22
CA GLN A 387 -23.22 -0.92 -26.04
C GLN A 387 -22.20 -0.39 -27.06
N PRO A 388 -22.48 0.73 -27.74
CA PRO A 388 -21.49 1.35 -28.60
C PRO A 388 -20.21 1.52 -27.79
N THR A 389 -19.09 1.05 -28.33
CA THR A 389 -17.80 1.10 -27.65
C THR A 389 -17.44 2.56 -27.41
N SER A 390 -17.75 3.06 -26.23
CA SER A 390 -17.26 4.35 -25.79
C SER A 390 -15.73 4.29 -25.77
N LEU A 391 -15.08 5.43 -26.00
CA LEU A 391 -13.63 5.51 -25.83
C LEU A 391 -13.20 4.97 -24.46
N VAL A 392 -14.05 5.16 -23.44
CA VAL A 392 -13.86 4.62 -22.09
C VAL A 392 -13.88 3.09 -22.09
N SER A 393 -14.86 2.44 -22.73
CA SER A 393 -14.92 0.97 -22.75
C SER A 393 -13.77 0.36 -23.56
N PHE A 394 -13.35 1.01 -24.65
CA PHE A 394 -12.18 0.59 -25.42
C PHE A 394 -10.87 0.72 -24.63
N ILE A 395 -10.67 1.85 -23.93
CA ILE A 395 -9.50 2.06 -23.08
C ILE A 395 -9.50 1.06 -21.92
N ALA A 396 -10.64 0.82 -21.28
CA ALA A 396 -10.77 -0.16 -20.20
C ALA A 396 -10.47 -1.59 -20.69
N ALA A 397 -11.00 -1.97 -21.86
CA ALA A 397 -10.72 -3.27 -22.48
C ALA A 397 -9.24 -3.43 -22.84
N LYS A 398 -8.62 -2.40 -23.44
CA LYS A 398 -7.17 -2.40 -23.72
C LYS A 398 -6.32 -2.45 -22.47
N TYR A 399 -6.69 -1.72 -21.42
CA TYR A 399 -5.99 -1.73 -20.15
C TYR A 399 -6.05 -3.12 -19.51
N ARG A 400 -7.22 -3.75 -19.48
CA ARG A 400 -7.39 -5.13 -19.00
C ARG A 400 -6.56 -6.11 -19.82
N TRP A 401 -6.62 -5.99 -21.15
CA TRP A 401 -5.81 -6.81 -22.05
C TRP A 401 -4.30 -6.66 -21.78
N LEU A 402 -3.82 -5.44 -21.50
CA LEU A 402 -2.43 -5.20 -21.12
C LEU A 402 -2.09 -5.86 -19.77
N GLN A 403 -2.96 -5.76 -18.77
CA GLN A 403 -2.74 -6.40 -17.48
C GLN A 403 -2.71 -7.93 -17.56
N GLU A 404 -3.55 -8.53 -18.41
CA GLU A 404 -3.55 -9.99 -18.64
C GLU A 404 -2.36 -10.46 -19.47
N THR A 405 -1.89 -9.64 -20.42
CA THR A 405 -0.79 -9.99 -21.34
C THR A 405 0.59 -9.72 -20.73
N PHE A 406 0.71 -8.65 -19.95
CA PHE A 406 1.97 -8.19 -19.36
C PHE A 406 1.79 -7.90 -17.86
N PRO A 407 1.44 -8.92 -17.04
CA PRO A 407 1.12 -8.72 -15.63
C PRO A 407 2.28 -8.09 -14.84
N THR A 408 3.52 -8.56 -15.06
CA THR A 408 4.71 -7.99 -14.42
C THR A 408 4.89 -6.51 -14.77
N VAL A 409 4.89 -6.15 -16.06
CA VAL A 409 5.06 -4.76 -16.49
C VAL A 409 3.97 -3.87 -15.91
N MET A 410 2.71 -4.32 -15.95
CA MET A 410 1.58 -3.54 -15.44
C MET A 410 1.59 -3.40 -13.93
N ALA A 411 2.03 -4.43 -13.19
CA ALA A 411 2.26 -4.33 -11.75
C ALA A 411 3.37 -3.32 -11.44
N VAL A 412 4.52 -3.42 -12.12
CA VAL A 412 5.64 -2.49 -11.94
C VAL A 412 5.20 -1.06 -12.24
N LEU A 413 4.55 -0.81 -13.38
CA LEU A 413 4.06 0.53 -13.75
C LEU A 413 3.02 1.08 -12.76
N GLY A 414 2.18 0.22 -12.17
CA GLY A 414 1.21 0.59 -11.14
C GLY A 414 1.86 1.00 -9.81
N HIS A 415 3.03 0.45 -9.50
CA HIS A 415 3.79 0.71 -8.28
C HIS A 415 4.91 1.73 -8.45
N LEU A 416 5.29 2.08 -9.70
CA LEU A 416 6.29 3.11 -9.93
C LEU A 416 5.88 4.42 -9.26
N PRO A 417 6.83 5.10 -8.60
CA PRO A 417 6.56 6.36 -7.93
C PRO A 417 6.50 7.54 -8.91
N LEU A 418 5.74 7.42 -10.01
CA LEU A 418 5.61 8.50 -11.00
C LEU A 418 4.98 9.76 -10.38
N LYS A 419 4.16 9.59 -9.33
CA LYS A 419 3.61 10.68 -8.52
C LYS A 419 4.71 11.51 -7.82
N LEU A 420 5.91 10.95 -7.59
CA LEU A 420 7.03 11.71 -7.02
C LEU A 420 7.54 12.81 -7.93
N VAL A 421 7.42 12.68 -9.24
CA VAL A 421 7.93 13.69 -10.18
C VAL A 421 7.18 15.02 -10.05
N PRO A 422 5.84 15.08 -10.21
CA PRO A 422 5.09 16.32 -10.00
C PRO A 422 5.14 16.78 -8.53
N PHE A 423 5.21 15.86 -7.56
CA PHE A 423 5.38 16.22 -6.15
C PHE A 423 6.70 16.94 -5.89
N ALA A 424 7.83 16.38 -6.35
CA ALA A 424 9.14 16.98 -6.17
C ALA A 424 9.22 18.33 -6.89
N LEU A 425 8.67 18.44 -8.10
CA LEU A 425 8.57 19.71 -8.83
C LEU A 425 7.83 20.77 -8.00
N SER A 426 6.64 20.45 -7.50
CA SER A 426 5.87 21.35 -6.64
C SER A 426 6.63 21.73 -5.38
N MET A 427 7.32 20.78 -4.74
CA MET A 427 8.11 21.06 -3.55
C MET A 427 9.30 21.98 -3.84
N PHE A 428 9.97 21.81 -4.99
CA PHE A 428 10.98 22.76 -5.45
C PHE A 428 10.39 24.15 -5.65
N VAL A 429 9.21 24.27 -6.28
CA VAL A 429 8.53 25.56 -6.46
C VAL A 429 8.19 26.20 -5.11
N LEU A 430 7.65 25.44 -4.14
CA LEU A 430 7.33 25.94 -2.80
C LEU A 430 8.59 26.45 -2.07
N ILE A 431 9.68 25.70 -2.15
CA ILE A 431 10.96 26.09 -1.53
C ILE A 431 11.57 27.30 -2.24
N GLN A 432 11.47 27.40 -3.57
CA GLN A 432 11.85 28.63 -4.27
C GLN A 432 10.98 29.83 -3.85
N GLY A 433 9.70 29.60 -3.57
CA GLY A 433 8.84 30.61 -2.94
C GLY A 433 9.40 31.09 -1.59
N LEU A 434 9.80 30.15 -0.72
CA LEU A 434 10.45 30.49 0.56
C LEU A 434 11.77 31.24 0.39
N VAL A 435 12.59 30.85 -0.59
CA VAL A 435 13.86 31.53 -0.91
C VAL A 435 13.60 32.97 -1.35
N THR A 436 12.71 33.16 -2.33
CA THR A 436 12.40 34.50 -2.89
C THR A 436 11.74 35.44 -1.88
N LYS A 437 11.02 34.90 -0.89
CA LYS A 437 10.44 35.67 0.23
C LYS A 437 11.42 35.90 1.39
N GLY A 438 12.65 35.36 1.32
CA GLY A 438 13.68 35.58 2.34
C GLY A 438 13.60 34.65 3.56
N TRP A 439 12.72 33.65 3.58
CA TRP A 439 12.61 32.72 4.71
C TRP A 439 13.81 31.80 4.86
N VAL A 440 14.37 31.32 3.75
CA VAL A 440 15.57 30.44 3.81
C VAL A 440 16.77 31.16 4.43
N PRO A 441 17.10 32.41 4.06
CA PRO A 441 18.08 33.22 4.79
C PRO A 441 17.79 33.37 6.30
N VAL A 442 16.52 33.59 6.68
CA VAL A 442 16.14 33.67 8.11
C VAL A 442 16.43 32.37 8.84
N PHE A 443 16.06 31.22 8.26
CA PHE A 443 16.37 29.92 8.82
C PHE A 443 17.88 29.67 8.90
N ALA A 444 18.63 30.08 7.87
CA ALA A 444 20.08 29.96 7.85
C ALA A 444 20.76 30.83 8.92
N TYR A 445 20.24 32.02 9.19
CA TYR A 445 20.72 32.89 10.27
C TYR A 445 20.41 32.30 11.66
N GLY A 446 19.21 31.75 11.84
CA GLY A 446 18.87 31.01 13.06
C GLY A 446 19.77 29.78 13.26
N TRP A 447 20.03 29.04 12.18
CA TRP A 447 20.94 27.91 12.18
C TRP A 447 22.39 28.32 12.50
N ASP A 448 22.86 29.44 11.94
CA ASP A 448 24.17 30.02 12.21
C ASP A 448 24.37 30.32 13.70
N HIS A 449 23.37 30.97 14.32
CA HIS A 449 23.41 31.28 15.75
C HIS A 449 23.41 30.00 16.61
N TRP A 450 22.59 29.02 16.24
CA TRP A 450 22.55 27.73 16.93
C TRP A 450 23.90 27.03 16.91
N VAL A 451 24.51 26.89 15.73
CA VAL A 451 25.81 26.22 15.58
C VAL A 451 26.92 27.01 16.28
N SER A 452 26.89 28.34 16.20
CA SER A 452 27.86 29.20 16.90
C SER A 452 27.83 29.03 18.42
N LYS A 453 26.65 28.73 19.00
CA LYS A 453 26.50 28.51 20.45
C LYS A 453 26.78 27.09 20.90
N THR A 454 26.46 26.11 20.05
CA THR A 454 26.44 24.70 20.45
C THR A 454 27.58 23.86 19.85
N GLY A 455 28.30 24.41 18.88
CA GLY A 455 29.41 23.77 18.19
C GLY A 455 28.99 22.53 17.38
N THR A 456 29.96 21.68 17.04
CA THR A 456 29.76 20.48 16.21
C THR A 456 28.73 19.52 16.81
N ILE A 457 28.74 19.30 18.14
CA ILE A 457 27.81 18.36 18.79
C ILE A 457 26.37 18.86 18.65
N GLY A 458 26.13 20.16 18.89
CA GLY A 458 24.80 20.72 18.70
C GLY A 458 24.40 20.85 17.23
N ALA A 459 25.35 20.97 16.31
CA ALA A 459 25.06 20.85 14.88
C ALA A 459 24.53 19.45 14.52
N ILE A 460 25.11 18.38 15.07
CA ILE A 460 24.63 17.00 14.86
C ILE A 460 23.25 16.81 15.49
N GLY A 461 23.11 17.09 16.78
CA GLY A 461 21.85 16.90 17.50
C GLY A 461 20.72 17.77 16.94
N GLY A 462 21.01 19.05 16.67
CA GLY A 462 20.05 20.01 16.12
C GLY A 462 19.61 19.66 14.71
N MET A 463 20.54 19.29 13.83
CA MET A 463 20.19 18.95 12.44
C MET A 463 19.47 17.60 12.37
N GLY A 464 19.87 16.61 13.17
CA GLY A 464 19.16 15.35 13.30
C GLY A 464 17.72 15.55 13.78
N PHE A 465 17.52 16.39 14.80
CA PHE A 465 16.19 16.74 15.33
C PHE A 465 15.33 17.46 14.28
N LEU A 466 15.88 18.50 13.62
CA LEU A 466 15.18 19.21 12.56
C LEU A 466 14.81 18.28 11.41
N GLY A 467 15.72 17.39 11.02
CA GLY A 467 15.47 16.36 10.01
C GLY A 467 14.26 15.50 10.35
N VAL A 468 14.20 14.96 11.56
CA VAL A 468 13.07 14.11 12.00
C VAL A 468 11.76 14.88 12.07
N ILE A 469 11.76 16.04 12.73
CA ILE A 469 10.53 16.82 12.95
C ILE A 469 9.98 17.33 11.62
N LEU A 470 10.82 17.92 10.77
CA LEU A 470 10.36 18.51 9.52
C LEU A 470 9.84 17.46 8.53
N CYS A 471 10.30 16.20 8.59
CA CYS A 471 9.72 15.14 7.76
C CYS A 471 8.18 15.07 7.89
N ASN A 472 7.65 15.34 9.08
CA ASN A 472 6.21 15.27 9.37
C ASN A 472 5.42 16.46 8.78
N PHE A 473 6.06 17.59 8.50
CA PHE A 473 5.39 18.86 8.15
C PHE A 473 5.80 19.43 6.79
N ALA A 474 7.06 19.24 6.37
CA ALA A 474 7.62 19.77 5.13
C ALA A 474 7.37 18.84 3.93
N GLY A 475 6.13 18.35 3.81
CA GLY A 475 5.66 17.48 2.74
C GLY A 475 5.99 16.00 2.96
N THR A 476 7.28 15.67 3.00
CA THR A 476 7.85 14.32 3.27
C THR A 476 9.32 14.46 3.64
N ASN A 477 10.01 13.34 3.87
CA ASN A 477 11.47 13.26 3.92
C ASN A 477 12.17 13.89 2.70
N ILE A 478 11.62 13.78 1.49
CA ILE A 478 12.15 14.43 0.29
C ILE A 478 12.06 15.96 0.40
N GLY A 479 10.89 16.48 0.77
CA GLY A 479 10.71 17.93 0.89
C GLY A 479 11.55 18.55 1.99
N THR A 480 11.70 17.84 3.11
CA THR A 480 12.60 18.21 4.20
C THR A 480 14.04 18.29 3.74
N THR A 481 14.50 17.28 2.98
CA THR A 481 15.86 17.24 2.44
C THR A 481 16.12 18.44 1.53
N ILE A 482 15.19 18.79 0.64
CA ILE A 482 15.36 19.95 -0.26
C ILE A 482 15.41 21.24 0.57
N LEU A 483 14.55 21.41 1.56
CA LEU A 483 14.50 22.62 2.40
C LEU A 483 15.79 22.78 3.21
N LEU A 484 16.19 21.77 3.96
CA LEU A 484 17.38 21.81 4.81
C LEU A 484 18.65 21.95 3.97
N SER A 485 18.71 21.32 2.79
CA SER A 485 19.84 21.51 1.87
C SER A 485 19.99 22.99 1.46
N ARG A 486 18.87 23.67 1.18
CA ARG A 486 18.87 25.11 0.85
C ARG A 486 19.25 25.97 2.04
N VAL A 487 18.85 25.60 3.26
CA VAL A 487 19.26 26.29 4.49
C VAL A 487 20.77 26.16 4.72
N ILE A 488 21.34 24.96 4.57
CA ILE A 488 22.79 24.74 4.71
C ILE A 488 23.56 25.49 3.61
N GLN A 489 23.08 25.51 2.36
CA GLN A 489 23.70 26.29 1.29
C GLN A 489 23.67 27.80 1.59
N ALA A 490 22.57 28.32 2.10
CA ALA A 490 22.49 29.72 2.53
C ALA A 490 23.40 30.01 3.73
N TRP A 491 23.52 29.06 4.66
CA TRP A 491 24.43 29.14 5.80
C TRP A 491 25.91 29.21 5.39
N GLN A 492 26.30 28.47 4.34
CA GLN A 492 27.63 28.60 3.72
C GLN A 492 27.86 30.00 3.15
N GLN A 493 26.86 30.57 2.46
CA GLN A 493 26.96 31.92 1.90
C GLN A 493 27.13 33.00 2.99
N ILE A 494 26.46 32.86 4.14
CA ILE A 494 26.64 33.76 5.29
C ILE A 494 28.10 33.77 5.75
N HIS A 495 28.72 32.59 5.89
CA HIS A 495 30.12 32.46 6.32
C HIS A 495 31.12 32.99 5.30
N ILE A 496 30.87 32.78 4.00
CA ILE A 496 31.67 33.37 2.93
C ILE A 496 31.63 34.90 3.02
N ASN A 497 30.45 35.48 3.16
CA ASN A 497 30.28 36.94 3.21
C ASN A 497 30.89 37.56 4.47
N ASN A 498 30.87 36.85 5.59
CA ASN A 498 31.42 37.32 6.86
C ASN A 498 32.93 37.08 7.00
N GLY A 499 33.54 36.31 6.09
CA GLY A 499 34.97 35.96 6.16
C GLY A 499 35.33 35.01 7.32
N ILE A 500 34.34 34.38 7.95
CA ILE A 500 34.54 33.40 9.02
C ILE A 500 34.33 32.02 8.38
N PRO A 501 35.33 31.13 8.34
CA PRO A 501 35.16 29.82 7.75
C PRO A 501 34.40 28.86 8.67
N ILE A 502 33.50 28.05 8.10
CA ILE A 502 32.95 26.87 8.76
C ILE A 502 34.05 25.81 8.84
N THR A 503 34.21 25.12 9.97
CA THR A 503 35.18 24.01 10.05
C THR A 503 34.71 22.80 9.23
N ASP A 504 35.63 22.06 8.61
CA ASP A 504 35.33 20.84 7.85
C ASP A 504 34.51 19.85 8.69
N ARG A 505 34.94 19.65 9.95
CA ARG A 505 34.19 18.89 10.94
C ARG A 505 32.74 19.34 11.09
N THR A 506 32.48 20.62 11.34
CA THR A 506 31.12 21.11 11.63
C THR A 506 30.23 21.09 10.39
N PHE A 507 30.81 21.36 9.22
CA PHE A 507 30.07 21.26 7.97
C PHE A 507 29.61 19.83 7.69
N TRP A 508 30.53 18.87 7.68
CA TRP A 508 30.19 17.45 7.42
C TRP A 508 29.34 16.83 8.52
N ALA A 509 29.57 17.23 9.78
CA ALA A 509 28.70 16.88 10.90
C ALA A 509 27.23 17.25 10.60
N THR A 510 27.01 18.48 10.11
CA THR A 510 25.67 18.97 9.76
C THR A 510 25.07 18.17 8.60
N VAL A 511 25.84 17.96 7.53
CA VAL A 511 25.35 17.27 6.32
C VAL A 511 24.99 15.80 6.60
N TYR A 512 25.84 15.05 7.31
CA TYR A 512 25.55 13.65 7.63
C TYR A 512 24.48 13.51 8.73
N ALA A 513 24.39 14.46 9.68
CA ALA A 513 23.29 14.47 10.63
C ALA A 513 21.94 14.73 9.95
N MET A 514 21.91 15.60 8.94
CA MET A 514 20.73 15.76 8.09
C MET A 514 20.40 14.46 7.38
N ALA A 515 21.38 13.76 6.80
CA ALA A 515 21.17 12.47 6.14
C ALA A 515 20.53 11.43 7.09
N LEU A 516 21.04 11.29 8.32
CA LEU A 516 20.43 10.43 9.34
C LEU A 516 19.01 10.89 9.67
N GLY A 517 18.83 12.18 9.98
CA GLY A 517 17.55 12.74 10.39
C GLY A 517 16.44 12.58 9.35
N VAL A 518 16.72 12.78 8.06
CA VAL A 518 15.70 12.64 7.00
C VAL A 518 15.39 11.18 6.65
N ASN A 519 16.35 10.27 6.77
CA ASN A 519 16.08 8.84 6.57
C ASN A 519 15.31 8.25 7.75
N TYR A 520 15.71 8.59 8.98
CA TYR A 520 15.05 8.06 10.16
C TYR A 520 13.71 8.75 10.40
N GLY A 521 13.61 10.04 10.07
CA GLY A 521 12.36 10.80 10.06
C GLY A 521 11.26 10.19 9.20
N ALA A 522 11.62 9.37 8.20
CA ALA A 522 10.68 8.68 7.32
C ALA A 522 9.72 7.71 8.05
N PHE A 523 10.14 7.16 9.20
CA PHE A 523 9.33 6.28 10.04
C PHE A 523 8.93 6.92 11.38
N SER A 524 8.88 8.26 11.45
CA SER A 524 8.60 8.98 12.69
C SER A 524 7.10 9.00 13.07
N ILE A 525 6.51 10.18 13.29
CA ILE A 525 5.24 10.33 14.01
C ILE A 525 4.03 10.30 13.06
N ALA A 526 4.21 10.68 11.79
CA ALA A 526 3.16 10.75 10.80
C ALA A 526 3.39 9.81 9.61
N PHE A 527 2.31 9.20 9.10
CA PHE A 527 2.37 8.42 7.84
C PHE A 527 2.86 9.24 6.65
N SER A 528 2.52 10.53 6.63
CA SER A 528 2.96 11.47 5.59
C SER A 528 4.45 11.83 5.69
N ALA A 529 5.16 11.41 6.74
CA ALA A 529 6.58 11.65 6.87
C ALA A 529 7.39 11.01 5.73
N SER A 530 6.86 9.96 5.10
CA SER A 530 7.41 9.37 3.89
C SER A 530 6.33 8.80 2.98
N LEU A 531 6.62 8.67 1.69
CA LEU A 531 5.71 7.95 0.78
C LEU A 531 5.59 6.47 1.13
N ALA A 532 6.69 5.87 1.59
CA ALA A 532 6.73 4.53 2.13
C ALA A 532 5.72 4.35 3.28
N GLY A 533 5.57 5.35 4.16
CA GLY A 533 4.58 5.33 5.25
C GLY A 533 3.13 5.33 4.77
N LEU A 534 2.81 6.11 3.72
CA LEU A 534 1.49 6.11 3.10
C LEU A 534 1.19 4.75 2.45
N LEU A 535 2.15 4.22 1.71
CA LEU A 535 2.05 2.91 1.06
C LEU A 535 1.89 1.78 2.09
N TRP A 536 2.67 1.80 3.17
CA TRP A 536 2.60 0.82 4.26
C TRP A 536 1.21 0.79 4.88
N ARG A 537 0.64 1.95 5.21
CA ARG A 537 -0.71 2.06 5.77
C ARG A 537 -1.78 1.52 4.80
N ASP A 538 -1.68 1.87 3.53
CA ASP A 538 -2.66 1.44 2.52
C ASP A 538 -2.57 -0.08 2.27
N ILE A 539 -1.37 -0.68 2.33
CA ILE A 539 -1.19 -2.15 2.27
C ILE A 539 -1.82 -2.83 3.48
N LEU A 540 -1.57 -2.31 4.69
CA LEU A 540 -2.12 -2.88 5.91
C LEU A 540 -3.64 -2.79 5.95
N SER A 541 -4.22 -1.67 5.50
CA SER A 541 -5.67 -1.50 5.40
C SER A 541 -6.30 -2.53 4.45
N ARG A 542 -5.66 -2.83 3.31
CA ARG A 542 -6.09 -3.92 2.40
C ARG A 542 -5.93 -5.33 2.98
N LYS A 543 -5.25 -5.45 4.11
CA LYS A 543 -5.11 -6.69 4.89
C LYS A 543 -5.88 -6.62 6.19
N HIS A 544 -6.82 -5.67 6.31
CA HIS A 544 -7.67 -5.41 7.47
C HIS A 544 -6.93 -5.08 8.76
N ILE A 545 -5.63 -4.75 8.67
CA ILE A 545 -4.84 -4.24 9.79
C ILE A 545 -4.95 -2.72 9.79
N HIS A 546 -5.89 -2.20 10.58
CA HIS A 546 -6.15 -0.77 10.67
C HIS A 546 -5.28 -0.10 11.74
N VAL A 547 -4.26 0.64 11.31
CA VAL A 547 -3.37 1.38 12.21
C VAL A 547 -3.85 2.84 12.34
N ARG A 548 -4.26 3.26 13.55
CA ARG A 548 -4.65 4.65 13.80
C ARG A 548 -3.41 5.55 13.89
N ARG A 549 -3.59 6.85 13.64
CA ARG A 549 -2.50 7.83 13.66
C ARG A 549 -1.79 7.92 15.01
N LEU A 550 -2.55 7.84 16.11
CA LEU A 550 -1.99 7.88 17.46
C LEU A 550 -1.22 6.61 17.81
N ASP A 551 -1.70 5.45 17.36
CA ASP A 551 -1.00 4.17 17.57
C ASP A 551 0.30 4.14 16.77
N PHE A 552 0.28 4.65 15.53
CA PHE A 552 1.48 4.86 14.72
C PHE A 552 2.51 5.75 15.43
N ALA A 553 2.09 6.91 15.91
CA ALA A 553 2.95 7.82 16.66
C ALA A 553 3.51 7.16 17.93
N ARG A 554 2.63 6.54 18.74
CA ARG A 554 2.98 5.94 20.04
C ARG A 554 4.05 4.87 19.92
N GLU A 555 3.92 3.98 18.94
CA GLU A 555 4.86 2.89 18.73
C GLU A 555 6.18 3.39 18.10
N ASN A 556 6.13 4.38 17.19
CA ASN A 556 7.35 4.90 16.55
C ASN A 556 8.16 5.87 17.41
N ILE A 557 7.55 6.64 18.33
CA ILE A 557 8.26 7.60 19.21
C ILE A 557 9.46 6.97 19.96
N PRO A 558 9.31 5.83 20.68
CA PRO A 558 10.45 5.22 21.36
C PRO A 558 11.49 4.68 20.38
N ILE A 559 11.06 4.13 19.23
CA ILE A 559 11.94 3.58 18.19
C ILE A 559 12.80 4.69 17.59
N ILE A 560 12.19 5.80 17.17
CA ILE A 560 12.91 6.93 16.57
C ILE A 560 13.82 7.63 17.58
N ALA A 561 13.39 7.74 18.85
CA ALA A 561 14.20 8.34 19.90
C ALA A 561 15.51 7.56 20.09
N VAL A 562 15.43 6.24 20.29
CA VAL A 562 16.64 5.40 20.45
C VAL A 562 17.47 5.39 19.18
N ALA A 563 16.85 5.25 18.01
CA ALA A 563 17.57 5.25 16.74
C ALA A 563 18.35 6.56 16.53
N MET A 564 17.75 7.72 16.79
CA MET A 564 18.40 9.01 16.65
C MET A 564 19.48 9.25 17.71
N VAL A 565 19.26 8.87 18.97
CA VAL A 565 20.28 9.01 20.01
C VAL A 565 21.52 8.20 19.64
N VAL A 566 21.34 6.93 19.24
CA VAL A 566 22.46 6.05 18.85
C VAL A 566 23.14 6.58 17.58
N GLY A 567 22.37 6.87 16.53
CA GLY A 567 22.90 7.35 15.25
C GLY A 567 23.69 8.65 15.41
N CYS A 568 23.16 9.63 16.15
CA CYS A 568 23.85 10.88 16.43
C CYS A 568 25.09 10.69 17.32
N ALA A 569 25.03 9.84 18.35
CA ALA A 569 26.17 9.59 19.23
C ALA A 569 27.34 8.93 18.47
N VAL A 570 27.03 7.96 17.61
CA VAL A 570 28.05 7.31 16.76
C VAL A 570 28.62 8.30 15.75
N LEU A 571 27.76 9.12 15.12
CA LEU A 571 28.21 10.15 14.19
C LEU A 571 29.11 11.19 14.87
N VAL A 572 28.81 11.58 16.12
CA VAL A 572 29.69 12.44 16.92
C VAL A 572 31.06 11.79 17.07
N GLY A 573 31.12 10.53 17.53
CA GLY A 573 32.39 9.82 17.68
C GLY A 573 33.18 9.76 16.36
N GLU A 574 32.51 9.36 15.28
CA GLU A 574 33.10 9.23 13.96
C GLU A 574 33.66 10.55 13.43
N ILE A 575 32.89 11.63 13.49
CA ILE A 575 33.31 12.94 12.96
C ILE A 575 34.48 13.52 13.73
N TYR A 576 34.55 13.30 15.05
CA TYR A 576 35.69 13.75 15.85
C TYR A 576 36.97 12.96 15.57
N ILE A 577 36.85 11.71 15.11
CA ILE A 577 37.98 10.86 14.72
C ILE A 577 38.46 11.19 13.31
N ILE A 578 37.54 11.35 12.35
CA ILE A 578 37.87 11.42 10.92
C ILE A 578 38.13 12.86 10.45
N ARG A 579 37.53 13.87 11.09
CA ARG A 579 37.56 15.26 10.61
C ARG A 579 38.24 16.22 11.57
N ASP A 580 38.90 17.22 11.01
CA ASP A 580 39.62 18.25 11.75
C ASP A 580 38.88 19.60 11.75
N ASN A 581 39.45 20.58 12.46
CA ASN A 581 38.92 21.93 12.53
C ASN A 581 39.45 22.85 11.42
N SER A 582 40.04 22.29 10.35
CA SER A 582 40.49 23.11 9.23
C SER A 582 39.29 23.78 8.55
N PRO A 583 39.49 24.94 7.90
CA PRO A 583 38.44 25.58 7.11
C PRO A 583 37.89 24.62 6.05
N TYR A 584 36.57 24.44 6.03
CA TYR A 584 35.89 23.73 4.94
C TYR A 584 36.16 24.47 3.62
N LYS A 585 36.77 23.78 2.67
CA LYS A 585 37.01 24.30 1.32
C LYS A 585 35.88 23.81 0.42
N MET A 586 35.21 24.73 -0.27
CA MET A 586 34.35 24.34 -1.38
C MET A 586 35.23 23.69 -2.45
N GLY A 587 35.04 22.39 -2.66
CA GLY A 587 35.67 21.62 -3.73
C GLY A 587 35.05 21.91 -5.08
#